data_AF-A0A0Q7M7H0-F1
#
_entry.id   AF-A0A0Q7M7H0-F1
#
_cell.length_a   1.000
_cell.length_b   1.000
_cell.length_c   1.000
_cell.angle_alpha   90.00
_cell.angle_beta   90.00
_cell.angle_gamma   90.00
#
_symmetry.space_group_name_H-M   'P 1'
#
loop_
_entity.id
_entity.type
_entity.pdbx_description
1 polymer ?
#
loop_
_entity_poly.entity_id
_entity_poly.type
_entity_poly.pdbx_seq_one_letter_code
_entity_poly.pdbx_strand_id
1 'polypeptide(L)'
;MASTRTDCTTPEVPAVTHSMLPTAMPGASLELDPEGQLHCPRCRALTLDVARTDQVDGMPWVNHALVCRSCGVTSRLALVGVFGKTVLRWLDD
;
A
#
# COMPACT_ATOMS: atom_id res chain seq x y z
N MET A 1 16.39 47.90 -33.71
CA MET A 1 16.30 46.53 -33.17
C MET A 1 15.17 46.53 -32.16
N ALA A 2 14.02 45.94 -32.48
CA ALA A 2 12.84 45.90 -31.61
C ALA A 2 12.57 44.43 -31.24
N SER A 3 12.69 44.10 -29.95
CA SER A 3 12.35 42.77 -29.43
C SER A 3 10.85 42.68 -29.23
N THR A 4 10.17 41.95 -30.09
CA THR A 4 8.79 41.47 -29.87
C THR A 4 8.83 40.42 -28.76
N ARG A 5 8.20 40.75 -27.63
CA ARG A 5 8.02 39.87 -26.48
C ARG A 5 6.79 38.98 -26.79
N THR A 6 7.02 37.70 -27.05
CA THR A 6 5.95 36.73 -27.31
C THR A 6 5.27 36.38 -25.99
N ASP A 7 3.99 36.73 -25.86
CA ASP A 7 3.14 36.33 -24.75
C ASP A 7 2.87 34.82 -24.80
N CYS A 8 3.30 34.10 -23.75
CA CYS A 8 2.95 32.69 -23.56
C CYS A 8 1.53 32.59 -23.00
N THR A 9 0.54 32.42 -23.88
CA THR A 9 -0.81 32.01 -23.45
C THR A 9 -0.82 30.50 -23.23
N THR A 10 -0.94 30.08 -21.97
CA THR A 10 -1.12 28.67 -21.59
C THR A 10 -2.51 28.20 -22.00
N PRO A 11 -2.68 27.09 -22.75
CA PRO A 11 -3.99 26.51 -23.00
C PRO A 11 -4.57 25.93 -21.69
N GLU A 12 -5.76 26.36 -21.33
CA GLU A 12 -6.52 25.87 -20.18
C GLU A 12 -6.94 24.42 -20.44
N VAL A 13 -6.25 23.47 -19.80
CA VAL A 13 -6.62 22.05 -19.84
C VAL A 13 -7.81 21.85 -18.90
N PRO A 14 -8.93 21.24 -19.35
CA PRO A 14 -10.06 21.00 -18.48
C PRO A 14 -9.64 20.07 -17.34
N ALA A 15 -9.85 20.53 -16.11
CA ALA A 15 -9.60 19.75 -14.90
C ALA A 15 -10.56 18.56 -14.85
N VAL A 16 -10.10 17.38 -15.27
CA VAL A 16 -10.83 16.13 -15.05
C VAL A 16 -10.88 15.89 -13.55
N THR A 17 -12.02 16.22 -12.96
CA THR A 17 -12.26 16.03 -11.53
C THR A 17 -12.62 14.56 -11.33
N HIS A 18 -11.62 13.69 -11.36
CA HIS A 18 -11.80 12.36 -10.80
C HIS A 18 -11.90 12.57 -9.28
N SER A 19 -13.11 12.48 -8.74
CA SER A 19 -13.33 12.21 -7.33
C SER A 19 -12.82 10.80 -7.02
N MET A 20 -11.51 10.59 -7.11
CA MET A 20 -10.82 9.54 -6.40
C MET A 20 -10.83 9.97 -4.94
N LEU A 21 -11.92 9.66 -4.22
CA LEU A 21 -11.76 9.46 -2.79
C LEU A 21 -10.59 8.49 -2.65
N PRO A 22 -9.46 8.88 -2.03
CA PRO A 22 -8.38 7.95 -1.83
C PRO A 22 -8.96 6.81 -1.01
N THR A 23 -9.13 5.64 -1.64
CA THR A 23 -9.54 4.44 -0.93
C THR A 23 -8.46 4.20 0.11
N ALA A 24 -8.76 4.50 1.37
CA ALA A 24 -7.82 4.23 2.44
C ALA A 24 -7.49 2.74 2.41
N MET A 25 -6.21 2.39 2.57
CA MET A 25 -5.81 0.99 2.63
C MET A 25 -6.62 0.30 3.75
N PRO A 26 -7.37 -0.76 3.43
CA PRO A 26 -8.18 -1.44 4.41
C PRO A 26 -7.32 -2.19 5.42
N GLY A 27 -7.93 -2.57 6.54
CA GLY A 27 -7.33 -3.47 7.51
C GLY A 27 -6.82 -2.82 8.80
N ALA A 28 -6.49 -3.68 9.75
CA ALA A 28 -5.98 -3.29 11.05
C ALA A 28 -4.49 -2.91 10.98
N SER A 29 -4.08 -1.97 11.83
CA SER A 29 -2.65 -1.73 12.07
C SER A 29 -2.00 -2.99 12.66
N LEU A 30 -0.71 -3.14 12.43
CA LEU A 30 0.06 -4.26 12.97
C LEU A 30 1.20 -3.76 13.84
N GLU A 31 1.70 -4.66 14.68
CA GLU A 31 2.86 -4.44 15.53
C GLU A 31 4.07 -5.18 14.95
N LEU A 32 5.16 -4.44 14.80
CA LEU A 32 6.47 -4.98 14.46
C LEU A 32 7.30 -5.11 15.74
N ASP A 33 8.21 -6.08 15.78
CA ASP A 33 9.24 -6.12 16.83
C ASP A 33 10.30 -5.01 16.60
N PRO A 34 11.25 -4.79 17.53
CA PRO A 34 12.32 -3.81 17.37
C PRO A 34 13.19 -4.02 16.12
N GLU A 35 13.27 -5.25 15.63
CA GLU A 35 13.99 -5.64 14.42
C GLU A 35 13.14 -5.46 13.14
N GLY A 36 11.88 -5.04 13.26
CA GLY A 36 10.95 -4.84 12.15
C GLY A 36 10.27 -6.12 11.65
N GLN A 37 10.29 -7.20 12.42
CA GLN A 37 9.66 -8.47 12.08
C GLN A 37 8.18 -8.48 12.44
N LEU A 38 7.42 -9.23 11.63
CA LEU A 38 5.99 -9.32 11.72
C LEU A 38 5.57 -10.47 12.65
N HIS A 39 4.65 -10.18 13.58
CA HIS A 39 4.06 -11.21 14.43
C HIS A 39 2.81 -11.82 13.80
N CYS A 40 2.65 -13.13 13.91
CA CYS A 40 1.39 -13.78 13.59
C CYS A 40 0.25 -13.15 14.42
N PRO A 41 -0.86 -12.70 13.79
CA PRO A 41 -1.93 -12.01 14.51
C PRO A 41 -2.66 -12.93 15.50
N ARG A 42 -2.57 -14.26 15.32
CA ARG A 42 -3.25 -15.24 16.18
C ARG A 42 -2.40 -15.76 17.33
N CYS A 43 -1.15 -16.12 17.07
CA CYS A 43 -0.29 -16.79 18.07
C CYS A 43 0.98 -16.01 18.44
N ARG A 44 1.19 -14.83 17.85
CA ARG A 44 2.36 -13.97 18.05
C ARG A 44 3.72 -14.58 17.69
N ALA A 45 3.77 -15.76 17.06
CA ALA A 45 5.02 -16.30 16.53
C ALA A 45 5.57 -15.43 15.39
N LEU A 46 6.89 -15.37 15.28
CA LEU A 46 7.62 -14.63 14.23
C LEU A 46 7.89 -15.47 12.96
N THR A 47 7.36 -16.69 12.92
CA THR A 47 7.57 -17.64 11.82
C THR A 47 6.44 -17.54 10.80
N LEU A 48 6.49 -16.50 9.96
CA LEU A 48 5.55 -16.27 8.86
C LEU A 48 6.25 -16.46 7.51
N ASP A 49 5.63 -17.24 6.62
CA ASP A 49 6.09 -17.42 5.25
C ASP A 49 5.09 -16.80 4.26
N VAL A 50 5.60 -16.18 3.19
CA VAL A 50 4.76 -15.68 2.09
C VAL A 50 4.34 -16.86 1.21
N ALA A 51 3.05 -17.19 1.22
CA ALA A 51 2.49 -18.24 0.37
C ALA A 51 2.01 -17.71 -0.99
N ARG A 52 1.57 -16.45 -1.04
CA ARG A 52 1.09 -15.80 -2.27
C ARG A 52 1.27 -14.29 -2.20
N THR A 53 1.48 -13.68 -3.36
CA THR A 53 1.42 -12.23 -3.56
C THR A 53 0.42 -11.92 -4.67
N ASP A 54 -0.55 -11.06 -4.40
CA ASP A 54 -1.61 -10.66 -5.30
C ASP A 54 -1.58 -9.13 -5.49
N GLN A 55 -1.40 -8.68 -6.73
CA GLN A 55 -1.66 -7.29 -7.11
C GLN A 55 -3.16 -7.15 -7.39
N VAL A 56 -3.80 -6.16 -6.79
CA VAL A 56 -5.22 -5.88 -7.05
C VAL A 56 -5.29 -4.74 -8.08
N ASP A 57 -5.97 -5.00 -9.20
CA ASP A 57 -6.12 -4.01 -10.27
C ASP A 57 -6.71 -2.71 -9.75
N GLY A 58 -6.06 -1.59 -10.10
CA GLY A 58 -6.47 -0.26 -9.68
C GLY A 58 -6.14 0.11 -8.22
N MET A 59 -5.50 -0.79 -7.45
CA MET A 59 -5.08 -0.48 -6.08
C MET A 59 -3.60 -0.08 -6.02
N PRO A 60 -3.23 0.91 -5.19
CA PRO A 60 -1.84 1.32 -5.04
C PRO A 60 -1.03 0.39 -4.11
N TRP A 61 -1.57 -0.75 -3.71
CA TRP A 61 -0.96 -1.67 -2.75
C TRP A 61 -1.01 -3.12 -3.22
N VAL A 62 -0.19 -3.94 -2.55
CA VAL A 62 -0.01 -5.36 -2.84
C VAL A 62 -0.52 -6.18 -1.66
N ASN A 63 -1.31 -7.22 -1.95
CA ASN A 63 -1.76 -8.17 -0.94
C ASN A 63 -0.81 -9.37 -0.87
N HIS A 64 -0.57 -9.87 0.33
CA HIS A 64 0.24 -11.05 0.60
C HIS A 64 -0.58 -12.02 1.44
N ALA A 65 -0.59 -13.30 1.09
CA ALA A 65 -1.07 -14.36 1.97
C ALA A 65 0.12 -14.91 2.76
N LEU A 66 0.06 -14.77 4.08
CA LEU A 66 1.11 -15.19 5.01
C LEU A 66 0.65 -16.41 5.80
N VAL A 67 1.45 -17.47 5.79
CA VAL A 67 1.17 -18.69 6.55
C VAL A 67 2.07 -18.71 7.78
N CYS A 68 1.46 -18.82 8.96
CA CYS A 68 2.21 -19.00 10.20
C CYS A 68 2.63 -20.46 10.36
N ARG A 69 3.94 -20.73 10.41
CA ARG A 69 4.45 -22.10 10.62
C ARG A 69 4.11 -22.66 12.00
N SER A 70 3.92 -21.80 13.00
CA SER A 70 3.63 -22.25 14.37
C SER A 70 2.19 -22.70 14.59
N CYS A 71 1.20 -22.03 13.99
CA CYS A 71 -0.23 -22.34 14.20
C CYS A 71 -0.99 -22.74 12.92
N GLY A 72 -0.34 -22.71 11.76
CA GLY A 72 -0.91 -23.10 10.46
C GLY A 72 -1.90 -22.10 9.86
N VAL A 73 -2.22 -21.00 10.56
CA VAL A 73 -3.18 -20.00 10.05
C VAL A 73 -2.59 -19.21 8.90
N THR A 74 -3.42 -19.03 7.88
CA THR A 74 -3.16 -18.06 6.79
C THR A 74 -3.80 -16.73 7.16
N SER A 75 -3.07 -15.63 7.00
CA SER A 75 -3.58 -14.28 7.20
C SER A 75 -3.18 -13.40 6.01
N ARG A 76 -3.98 -12.40 5.70
CA ARG A 76 -3.76 -11.52 4.55
C ARG A 76 -3.15 -10.19 4.99
N LEU A 77 -2.13 -9.73 4.29
CA LEU A 77 -1.39 -8.50 4.59
C LEU A 77 -1.37 -7.60 3.35
N ALA A 78 -1.81 -6.35 3.49
CA ALA A 78 -1.61 -5.32 2.48
C ALA A 78 -0.34 -4.51 2.76
N LEU A 79 0.43 -4.22 1.71
CA LEU A 79 1.65 -3.42 1.76
C LEU A 79 1.65 -2.37 0.65
N VAL A 80 1.95 -1.12 1.03
CA VAL A 80 2.26 -0.01 0.10
C VAL A 80 3.51 0.70 0.55
N GLY A 81 4.38 1.05 -0.40
CA GLY A 81 5.57 1.86 -0.17
C GLY A 81 5.61 3.05 -1.11
N VAL A 82 5.53 4.27 -0.58
CA VAL A 82 5.61 5.53 -1.36
C VAL A 82 6.38 6.60 -0.59
N PHE A 83 7.24 7.36 -1.28
CA PHE A 83 7.99 8.50 -0.70
C PHE A 83 8.71 8.19 0.63
N GLY A 84 9.32 7.00 0.74
CA GLY A 84 10.02 6.58 1.96
C GLY A 84 9.09 6.19 3.11
N LYS A 85 7.78 6.11 2.89
CA LYS A 85 6.80 5.59 3.85
C LYS A 85 6.32 4.22 3.40
N THR A 86 6.37 3.26 4.32
CA THR A 86 5.77 1.95 4.15
C THR A 86 4.58 1.83 5.09
N VAL A 87 3.43 1.44 4.55
CA VAL A 87 2.23 1.13 5.34
C VAL A 87 1.91 -0.33 5.14
N LEU A 88 1.69 -1.00 6.28
CA LEU A 88 1.35 -2.40 6.39
C LEU A 88 0.03 -2.53 7.14
N ARG A 89 -0.89 -3.35 6.63
CA ARG A 89 -2.20 -3.59 7.25
C ARG A 89 -2.59 -5.06 7.19
N TRP A 90 -3.04 -5.62 8.31
CA TRP A 90 -3.72 -6.91 8.32
C TRP A 90 -5.10 -6.75 7.69
N LEU A 91 -5.38 -7.47 6.62
CA LEU A 91 -6.68 -7.51 6.00
C LEU A 91 -7.58 -8.49 6.75
N ASP A 92 -8.84 -8.13 6.89
CA ASP A 92 -9.88 -9.07 7.32
C ASP A 92 -10.08 -10.12 6.21
N ASP A 93 -10.31 -11.38 6.61
CA ASP A 93 -10.60 -12.48 5.69
C ASP A 93 -12.02 -12.43 5.14
#